data_AF-A0A9D2H5I5-F1
#
_entry.id   AF-A0A9D2H5I5-F1
#
_cell.length_a   1.000
_cell.length_b   1.000
_cell.length_c   1.000
_cell.angle_alpha   90.00
_cell.angle_beta   90.00
_cell.angle_gamma   90.00
#
_symmetry.space_group_name_H-M   'P 1'
#
loop_
_entity.id
_entity.type
_entity.pdbx_description
1 polymer ?
#
loop_
_entity_poly.entity_id
_entity_poly.type
_entity_poly.pdbx_seq_one_letter_code
_entity_poly.pdbx_strand_id
1 'polypeptide(L)' 'PSATYRVRVRTELGPARRIGIADPEWVTRAEDGGITLPGAVLATVGVPLPALAPQQAVLFDLERV' A
#
# COMPACT_ATOMS: atom_id res chain seq x y z
N PRO A 1 -12.54 -1.69 12.42
CA PRO A 1 -12.81 -2.55 11.23
C PRO A 1 -13.89 -2.02 10.27
N SER A 2 -14.97 -1.39 10.76
CA SER A 2 -16.11 -0.95 9.92
C SER A 2 -15.89 0.33 9.09
N ALA A 3 -14.83 1.11 9.36
CA ALA A 3 -14.49 2.28 8.56
C ALA A 3 -13.90 1.90 7.19
N THR A 4 -13.89 2.83 6.26
CA THR A 4 -13.24 2.69 4.95
C THR A 4 -12.11 3.70 4.85
N TYR A 5 -11.01 3.35 4.17
CA TYR A 5 -9.84 4.21 4.03
C TYR A 5 -9.40 4.30 2.58
N ARG A 6 -9.04 5.51 2.15
CA ARG A 6 -8.23 5.71 0.96
C ARG A 6 -6.77 5.52 1.32
N VAL A 7 -6.11 4.59 0.66
CA VAL A 7 -4.71 4.21 0.90
C VAL A 7 -3.87 4.68 -0.28
N ARG A 8 -2.79 5.40 0.01
CA ARG A 8 -1.79 5.84 -0.98
C ARG A 8 -0.39 5.41 -0.58
N VAL A 9 0.45 5.13 -1.57
CA VAL A 9 1.90 5.01 -1.39
C VAL A 9 2.54 6.38 -1.60
N ARG A 10 3.40 6.79 -0.66
CA ARG A 10 4.06 8.11 -0.69
C ARG A 10 5.39 8.07 -1.46
N THR A 11 5.32 7.86 -2.78
CA THR A 11 6.51 7.76 -3.65
C THR A 11 7.29 9.08 -3.76
N GLU A 12 6.64 10.21 -3.49
CA GLU A 12 7.26 11.54 -3.50
C GLU A 12 8.33 11.73 -2.41
N LEU A 13 8.38 10.86 -1.40
CA LEU A 13 9.40 10.85 -0.35
C LEU A 13 10.62 9.99 -0.71
N GLY A 14 10.64 9.41 -1.90
CA GLY A 14 11.64 8.46 -2.37
C GLY A 14 11.00 7.09 -2.62
N PRO A 15 10.98 6.59 -3.86
CA PRO A 15 10.41 5.28 -4.15
C PRO A 15 11.28 4.18 -3.56
N ALA A 16 10.65 3.19 -2.94
CA ALA A 16 11.34 2.01 -2.43
C ALA A 16 11.80 1.11 -3.57
N ARG A 17 13.02 0.59 -3.50
CA ARG A 17 13.44 -0.47 -4.41
C ARG A 17 12.75 -1.78 -4.05
N ARG A 18 12.03 -2.34 -5.01
CA ARG A 18 11.33 -3.62 -4.89
C ARG A 18 12.09 -4.73 -5.62
N ILE A 19 11.82 -5.97 -5.22
CA ILE A 19 12.36 -7.18 -5.82
C ILE A 19 11.22 -8.13 -6.17
N GLY A 20 11.43 -9.00 -7.15
CA GLY A 20 10.40 -9.89 -7.66
C GLY A 20 9.98 -9.54 -9.08
N ILE A 21 9.02 -10.32 -9.60
CA ILE A 21 8.60 -10.23 -11.00
C ILE A 21 7.56 -9.13 -11.20
N ALA A 22 6.63 -8.98 -10.25
CA ALA A 22 5.57 -7.99 -10.30
C ALA A 22 5.09 -7.63 -8.89
N ASP A 23 4.64 -6.38 -8.73
CA ASP A 23 4.00 -5.92 -7.52
C ASP A 23 2.55 -6.41 -7.43
N PRO A 24 2.00 -6.57 -6.21
CA PRO A 24 0.57 -6.77 -6.03
C PRO A 24 -0.22 -5.61 -6.65
N GLU A 25 -1.29 -5.92 -7.38
CA GLU A 25 -2.06 -4.94 -8.15
C GLU A 25 -2.57 -3.74 -7.31
N TRP A 26 -2.90 -3.98 -6.04
CA TRP A 26 -3.36 -2.91 -5.15
C TRP A 26 -2.28 -1.86 -4.87
N VAL A 27 -0.99 -2.24 -4.90
CA VAL A 27 0.15 -1.32 -4.71
C VAL A 27 0.24 -0.36 -5.89
N THR A 28 0.11 -0.87 -7.12
CA THR A 28 0.10 -0.05 -8.33
C THR A 28 -1.02 0.99 -8.28
N ARG A 29 -2.23 0.60 -7.86
CA ARG A 29 -3.34 1.55 -7.65
C ARG A 29 -3.09 2.53 -6.51
N ALA A 30 -2.43 2.09 -5.44
CA ALA A 30 -2.09 2.95 -4.32
C ALA A 30 -1.02 4.00 -4.69
N GLU A 31 -0.16 3.73 -5.66
CA GLU A 31 0.75 4.71 -6.27
C GLU A 31 0.02 5.64 -7.24
N ASP A 32 -0.94 5.11 -8.00
CA ASP A 32 -1.75 5.86 -8.97
C ASP A 32 -2.98 6.52 -8.33
N GLY A 33 -2.74 7.50 -7.47
CA GLY A 33 -3.82 8.33 -6.90
C GLY A 33 -4.53 7.74 -5.68
N GLY A 34 -4.40 6.43 -5.43
CA GLY A 34 -4.88 5.76 -4.23
C GLY A 34 -5.97 4.72 -4.48
N ILE A 35 -6.12 3.79 -3.55
CA ILE A 35 -7.15 2.75 -3.56
C ILE A 35 -7.99 2.79 -2.28
N THR A 36 -9.29 2.59 -2.41
CA THR A 36 -10.20 2.53 -1.25
C THR A 36 -10.30 1.09 -0.73
N LEU A 37 -9.95 0.89 0.53
CA LEU A 37 -9.97 -0.42 1.19
C LEU A 37 -10.82 -0.39 2.46
N PRO A 38 -11.64 -1.43 2.71
CA PRO A 38 -12.32 -1.58 3.99
C PRO A 38 -11.32 -1.73 5.14
N GLY A 39 -11.61 -1.14 6.29
CA GLY A 39 -10.78 -1.25 7.49
C GLY A 39 -10.64 -2.69 8.00
N ALA A 40 -11.59 -3.58 7.70
CA ALA A 40 -11.49 -5.00 8.01
C ALA A 40 -10.42 -5.70 7.16
N VAL A 41 -10.21 -5.27 5.92
CA VAL A 41 -9.12 -5.76 5.08
C VAL A 41 -7.77 -5.33 5.68
N LEU A 42 -7.66 -4.06 6.11
CA LEU A 42 -6.41 -3.53 6.68
C LEU A 42 -6.09 -4.08 8.09
N ALA A 43 -7.10 -4.34 8.91
CA ALA A 43 -6.90 -4.68 10.33
C ALA A 43 -7.03 -6.19 10.65
N THR A 44 -7.60 -7.00 9.74
CA THR A 44 -7.94 -8.39 10.06
C THR A 44 -7.54 -9.38 8.97
N VAL A 45 -7.90 -9.11 7.71
CA VAL A 45 -7.59 -10.04 6.61
C VAL A 45 -6.14 -9.90 6.14
N GLY A 46 -5.66 -8.66 6.06
CA GLY A 46 -4.37 -8.32 5.46
C GLY A 46 -4.43 -8.24 3.93
N VAL A 47 -3.36 -7.68 3.37
CA VAL A 47 -3.10 -7.65 1.93
C VAL A 47 -1.64 -8.07 1.69
N PRO A 48 -1.33 -8.71 0.57
CA PRO A 48 0.06 -9.04 0.25
C PRO A 48 0.87 -7.76 0.07
N LEU A 49 1.98 -7.64 0.81
CA LEU A 49 2.92 -6.54 0.64
C LEU A 49 3.89 -6.82 -0.53
N PRO A 50 4.40 -5.78 -1.22
CA PRO A 50 5.44 -5.97 -2.20
C PRO A 50 6.73 -6.44 -1.52
N ALA A 51 7.50 -7.30 -2.19
CA ALA A 51 8.80 -7.70 -1.68
C ALA A 51 9.80 -6.56 -1.87
N LEU A 52 10.41 -6.12 -0.77
CA LEU A 52 11.35 -5.00 -0.76
C LEU A 52 12.79 -5.52 -0.84
N ALA A 53 13.66 -4.76 -1.50
CA ALA A 53 15.09 -4.99 -1.37
C ALA A 53 15.53 -4.76 0.10
N PRO A 54 16.68 -5.32 0.52
CA PRO A 54 17.21 -5.08 1.86
C PRO A 54 17.31 -3.59 2.18
N GLN A 55 17.00 -3.22 3.43
CA GLN A 55 17.09 -1.85 3.93
C GLN A 55 16.20 -0.84 3.19
N GLN A 56 15.07 -1.30 2.63
CA GLN A 56 14.07 -0.44 2.02
C GLN A 56 12.80 -0.39 2.88
N ALA A 57 12.04 0.68 2.73
CA ALA A 57 10.76 0.88 3.39
C ALA A 57 9.77 1.51 2.42
N VAL A 58 8.48 1.19 2.58
CA VAL A 58 7.37 1.85 1.88
C VAL A 58 6.54 2.58 2.91
N LEU A 59 6.15 3.82 2.60
CA LEU A 59 5.23 4.59 3.44
C LEU A 59 3.83 4.56 2.83
N PHE A 60 2.86 4.16 3.65
CA PHE A 60 1.44 4.20 3.33
C PHE A 60 0.78 5.36 4.06
N ASP A 61 -0.04 6.11 3.34
CA ASP A 61 -0.89 7.16 3.87
C ASP A 61 -2.34 6.69 3.84
N LEU A 62 -3.03 6.82 4.98
CA LEU A 62 -4.37 6.29 5.19
C LEU A 62 -5.28 7.44 5.60
N GLU A 63 -6.25 7.75 4.74
CA GLU A 63 -7.27 8.76 4.97
C GLU A 63 -8.62 8.06 5.16
N ARG A 64 -9.30 8.31 6.28
CA ARG A 64 -10.65 7.76 6.49
C ARG A 64 -11.63 8.48 5.58
N VAL A 65 -12.47 7.71 4.87
CA VAL A 65 -13.58 8.19 4.02
C VAL A 65 -14.93 7.83 4.58
#